data_AF-A0A377WK26-F1
#
_entry.id   AF-A0A377WK26-F1
#
_cell.length_a   1.000
_cell.length_b   1.000
_cell.length_c   1.000
_cell.angle_alpha   90.00
_cell.angle_beta   90.00
_cell.angle_gamma   90.00
#
_symmetry.space_group_name_H-M   'P 1'
#
loop_
_entity.id
_entity.type
_entity.pdbx_description
1 polymer ?
#
loop_
_entity_poly.entity_id
_entity_poly.type
_entity_poly.pdbx_seq_one_letter_code
_entity_poly.pdbx_strand_id
1 'polypeptide(L)'
;MLSNVKKKDVPLIAISLAAIVFIAATLSLFPQQTAQAADSIFNGVTRLLGSTVQVLVLLALGLVLYLATSKYGNIRLGEGKVEYSTLSWLFMFICAGLGSSTLYWGVAEWAYYYQTPGLNIAPQSPKALEYSIPYSFFHWGVSAWATYTLASLIMAYHFHVRKK
;
A
#
# COMPACT_ATOMS: atom_id res chain seq x y z
N MET A 1 -15.36 -29.67 22.20
CA MET A 1 -15.08 -30.40 20.94
C MET A 1 -14.66 -29.41 19.86
N LEU A 2 -13.37 -29.06 19.78
CA LEU A 2 -12.81 -28.31 18.65
C LEU A 2 -11.45 -28.93 18.29
N SER A 3 -11.47 -30.16 17.78
CA SER A 3 -10.33 -30.66 17.00
C SER A 3 -10.44 -30.14 15.57
N ASN A 4 -10.43 -28.81 15.42
CA ASN A 4 -10.37 -28.18 14.11
C ASN A 4 -8.90 -28.03 13.77
N VAL A 5 -8.26 -29.13 13.35
CA VAL A 5 -6.91 -29.08 12.79
C VAL A 5 -7.01 -28.17 11.58
N LYS A 6 -6.50 -26.93 11.69
CA LYS A 6 -6.38 -26.01 10.55
C LYS A 6 -5.68 -26.77 9.44
N LYS A 7 -6.43 -27.19 8.42
CA LYS A 7 -5.83 -27.80 7.22
C LYS A 7 -4.91 -26.74 6.62
N LYS A 8 -3.63 -27.07 6.52
CA LYS A 8 -2.66 -26.22 5.83
C LYS A 8 -3.12 -26.09 4.38
N ASP A 9 -3.16 -24.87 3.85
CA ASP A 9 -3.43 -24.65 2.43
C ASP A 9 -2.17 -25.00 1.62
N VAL A 10 -1.98 -26.32 1.42
CA VAL A 10 -0.81 -26.87 0.72
C VAL A 10 -0.70 -26.34 -0.71
N PRO A 11 -1.78 -26.23 -1.51
CA PRO A 11 -1.72 -25.62 -2.84
C PRO A 11 -1.17 -24.18 -2.81
N LEU A 12 -1.70 -23.31 -1.95
CA LEU A 12 -1.25 -21.92 -1.85
C LEU A 12 0.24 -21.85 -1.48
N ILE A 13 0.65 -22.65 -0.50
CA ILE A 13 2.04 -22.69 -0.03
C ILE A 13 2.97 -23.18 -1.15
N ALA A 14 2.61 -24.26 -1.83
CA ALA A 14 3.44 -24.86 -2.87
C ALA A 14 3.61 -23.92 -4.07
N ILE A 15 2.54 -23.27 -4.53
CA ILE A 15 2.59 -22.31 -5.64
C ILE A 15 3.44 -21.09 -5.26
N SER A 16 3.27 -20.57 -4.05
CA SER A 16 4.04 -19.41 -3.57
C SER A 16 5.54 -19.72 -3.48
N LEU A 17 5.89 -20.88 -2.91
CA LEU A 17 7.28 -21.32 -2.80
C LEU A 17 7.90 -21.59 -4.18
N ALA A 18 7.16 -22.24 -5.08
CA ALA A 18 7.62 -22.49 -6.44
C ALA A 18 7.90 -21.17 -7.19
N ALA A 19 7.02 -20.16 -7.06
CA ALA A 19 7.23 -18.86 -7.67
C ALA A 19 8.47 -18.14 -7.11
N ILE A 20 8.65 -18.15 -5.77
CA ILE A 20 9.81 -17.55 -5.11
C ILE A 20 11.11 -18.24 -5.55
N VAL A 21 11.16 -19.57 -5.51
CA VAL A 21 12.34 -20.34 -5.90
C VAL A 21 12.66 -20.13 -7.38
N PHE A 22 11.64 -20.10 -8.24
CA PHE A 22 11.82 -19.82 -9.67
C PHE A 22 12.45 -18.44 -9.90
N ILE A 23 11.90 -17.38 -9.31
CA ILE A 23 12.43 -16.01 -9.44
C ILE A 23 13.86 -15.92 -8.88
N ALA A 24 14.12 -16.53 -7.72
CA ALA A 24 15.45 -16.53 -7.12
C ALA A 24 16.47 -17.27 -8.00
N ALA A 25 16.07 -18.41 -8.58
CA ALA A 25 16.93 -19.19 -9.46
C ALA A 25 17.25 -18.44 -10.76
N THR A 26 16.26 -17.81 -11.41
CA THR A 26 16.50 -17.06 -12.65
C THR A 26 17.36 -15.82 -12.42
N LEU A 27 17.16 -15.09 -11.32
CA LEU A 27 18.02 -13.98 -10.93
C LEU A 27 19.47 -14.42 -10.63
N SER A 28 19.64 -15.60 -10.03
CA SER A 28 20.96 -16.12 -9.68
C SER A 28 21.73 -16.67 -10.90
N LEU A 29 21.03 -17.34 -11.82
CA LEU A 29 21.63 -18.00 -12.98
C LEU A 29 21.74 -17.07 -14.20
N PHE A 30 20.81 -16.14 -14.37
CA PHE A 30 20.71 -15.24 -15.53
C PHE A 30 20.40 -13.78 -15.09
N PRO A 31 21.29 -13.14 -14.31
CA PRO A 31 20.99 -11.87 -13.65
C PRO A 31 20.69 -10.74 -14.64
N GLN A 32 21.48 -10.59 -15.72
CA GLN A 32 21.28 -9.50 -16.68
C GLN A 32 19.98 -9.67 -17.49
N GLN A 33 19.71 -10.88 -17.97
CA GLN A 33 18.50 -11.15 -18.75
C GLN A 33 17.25 -11.00 -17.90
N THR A 34 17.31 -11.47 -16.65
CA THR A 34 16.18 -11.38 -15.71
C THR A 34 15.91 -9.92 -15.32
N ALA A 35 16.95 -9.11 -15.09
CA ALA A 35 16.80 -7.68 -14.84
C ALA A 35 16.18 -6.93 -16.03
N GLN A 36 16.65 -7.19 -17.25
CA GLN A 36 16.09 -6.57 -18.47
C GLN A 36 14.62 -6.96 -18.68
N ALA A 37 14.27 -8.22 -18.43
CA ALA A 37 12.89 -8.68 -18.49
C ALA A 37 12.02 -7.99 -17.43
N ALA A 38 12.52 -7.88 -16.19
CA ALA A 38 11.84 -7.18 -15.10
C ALA A 38 11.60 -5.70 -15.43
N ASP A 39 12.61 -4.99 -15.95
CA ASP A 39 12.49 -3.59 -16.37
C ASP A 39 11.49 -3.41 -17.51
N SER A 40 11.51 -4.33 -18.49
CA SER A 40 10.57 -4.29 -19.61
C SER A 40 9.13 -4.49 -19.14
N ILE A 41 8.91 -5.44 -18.23
CA ILE A 41 7.59 -5.68 -17.62
C ILE A 41 7.17 -4.47 -16.77
N PHE A 42 8.05 -3.96 -15.90
CA PHE A 42 7.78 -2.81 -15.04
C PHE A 42 7.38 -1.58 -15.87
N ASN A 43 8.15 -1.25 -16.90
CA ASN A 43 7.86 -0.13 -17.79
C ASN A 43 6.57 -0.35 -18.59
N GLY A 44 6.34 -1.58 -19.08
CA GLY A 44 5.11 -1.94 -19.79
C GLY A 44 3.87 -1.77 -18.91
N VAL A 45 3.89 -2.33 -17.70
CA VAL A 45 2.79 -2.23 -16.73
C VAL A 45 2.59 -0.78 -16.29
N THR A 46 3.66 -0.04 -15.99
CA THR A 46 3.55 1.37 -15.57
C THR A 46 2.94 2.23 -16.68
N ARG A 47 3.32 1.99 -17.94
CA ARG A 47 2.75 2.70 -19.09
C ARG A 47 1.28 2.38 -19.32
N LEU A 48 0.88 1.12 -19.12
CA LEU A 48 -0.49 0.67 -19.36
C LEU A 48 -1.44 1.03 -18.21
N LEU A 49 -0.99 0.86 -16.96
CA LEU A 49 -1.84 0.95 -15.76
C LEU A 49 -1.59 2.20 -14.92
N GLY A 50 -0.55 3.00 -15.19
CA GLY A 50 -0.17 4.12 -14.32
C GLY A 50 -1.31 5.11 -14.06
N SER A 51 -1.98 5.59 -15.11
CA SER A 51 -3.13 6.49 -14.97
C SER A 51 -4.34 5.79 -14.32
N THR A 52 -4.60 4.53 -14.66
CA THR A 52 -5.68 3.74 -14.05
C THR A 52 -5.48 3.60 -12.54
N VAL A 53 -4.27 3.30 -12.09
CA VAL A 53 -3.93 3.21 -10.66
C VAL A 53 -4.20 4.55 -9.97
N GLN A 54 -3.80 5.68 -10.57
CA GLN A 54 -4.05 7.01 -9.99
C GLN A 54 -5.55 7.31 -9.84
N VAL A 55 -6.36 6.97 -10.86
CA VAL A 55 -7.82 7.13 -10.80
C VAL A 55 -8.42 6.23 -9.73
N LEU A 56 -7.96 4.97 -9.59
CA LEU A 56 -8.44 4.07 -8.55
C LEU A 56 -8.11 4.57 -7.14
N VAL A 57 -6.92 5.14 -6.93
CA VAL A 57 -6.55 5.77 -5.65
C VAL A 57 -7.44 6.97 -5.36
N LEU A 58 -7.72 7.82 -6.36
CA LEU A 58 -8.64 8.95 -6.20
C LEU A 58 -10.06 8.49 -5.85
N LEU A 59 -10.57 7.45 -6.52
CA LEU A 59 -11.87 6.85 -6.22
C LEU A 59 -11.91 6.23 -4.81
N ALA A 60 -10.83 5.55 -4.39
CA ALA A 60 -10.72 5.01 -3.04
C ALA A 60 -10.77 6.12 -1.99
N LEU A 61 -10.05 7.23 -2.20
CA LEU A 61 -10.11 8.40 -1.34
C LEU A 61 -11.53 8.98 -1.27
N GLY A 62 -12.19 9.18 -2.42
CA GLY A 62 -13.57 9.65 -2.49
C GLY A 62 -14.55 8.73 -1.75
N LEU A 63 -14.39 7.42 -1.91
CA LEU A 63 -15.23 6.42 -1.24
C LEU A 63 -15.01 6.41 0.27
N VAL A 64 -13.77 6.48 0.74
CA VAL A 64 -13.46 6.54 2.18
C VAL A 64 -14.04 7.82 2.80
N LEU A 65 -13.89 8.97 2.14
CA LEU A 65 -14.49 10.22 2.59
C LEU A 65 -16.01 10.16 2.63
N TYR A 66 -16.63 9.57 1.60
CA TYR A 66 -18.08 9.33 1.58
C TYR A 66 -18.52 8.42 2.73
N LEU A 67 -17.83 7.31 2.97
CA LEU A 67 -18.16 6.39 4.07
C LEU A 67 -18.02 7.10 5.42
N ALA A 68 -16.95 7.88 5.63
CA ALA A 68 -16.70 8.60 6.87
C ALA A 68 -17.74 9.68 7.16
N THR A 69 -18.24 10.38 6.14
CA THR A 69 -19.17 11.52 6.30
C THR A 69 -20.65 11.16 6.13
N SER A 70 -20.95 10.00 5.56
CA SER A 70 -22.33 9.51 5.39
C SER A 70 -22.84 8.75 6.60
N LYS A 71 -24.10 8.29 6.52
CA LYS A 71 -24.72 7.41 7.52
C LYS A 71 -23.92 6.13 7.80
N TYR A 72 -23.07 5.69 6.86
CA TYR A 72 -22.27 4.47 7.01
C TYR A 72 -21.12 4.65 8.00
N GLY A 73 -20.64 5.88 8.23
CA GLY A 73 -19.60 6.18 9.22
C GLY A 73 -20.06 5.95 10.66
N ASN A 74 -21.37 5.90 10.89
CA ASN A 74 -21.96 5.58 12.18
C ASN A 74 -22.05 4.07 12.45
N ILE A 75 -21.70 3.23 11.47
CA ILE A 75 -21.68 1.78 11.68
C ILE A 75 -20.53 1.43 12.60
N ARG A 76 -20.87 0.87 13.76
CA ARG A 76 -19.89 0.35 14.70
C ARG A 76 -19.33 -0.98 14.21
N LEU A 77 -18.00 -1.08 14.13
CA LEU A 77 -17.30 -2.31 13.76
C LEU A 77 -17.10 -3.17 15.03
N GLY A 78 -18.04 -4.08 15.28
CA GLY A 78 -18.04 -4.95 16.45
C GLY A 78 -18.98 -4.50 17.58
N GLU A 79 -18.94 -5.23 18.69
CA GLU A 79 -19.87 -5.11 19.82
C GLU A 79 -19.10 -4.90 21.14
N GLY A 80 -19.79 -4.46 22.19
CA GLY A 80 -19.21 -4.39 23.54
C GLY A 80 -18.36 -3.14 23.81
N LYS A 81 -17.36 -3.26 24.70
CA LYS A 81 -16.41 -2.18 25.01
C LYS A 81 -15.27 -2.19 23.99
N VAL A 82 -14.70 -1.02 23.70
CA VAL A 82 -13.50 -0.93 22.84
C VAL A 82 -12.35 -1.66 23.55
N GLU A 83 -11.64 -2.51 22.81
CA GLU A 83 -10.56 -3.34 23.36
C GLU A 83 -9.31 -2.52 23.72
N TYR A 84 -9.03 -1.47 22.96
CA TYR A 84 -7.89 -0.58 23.15
C TYR A 84 -8.32 0.87 23.35
N SER A 85 -7.63 1.59 24.24
CA SER A 85 -7.83 3.04 24.36
C SER A 85 -7.40 3.74 23.07
N THR A 86 -8.01 4.88 22.76
CA THR A 86 -7.70 5.66 21.54
C THR A 86 -6.20 5.94 21.40
N LEU A 87 -5.53 6.28 22.52
CA LEU A 87 -4.09 6.53 22.50
C LEU A 87 -3.28 5.28 22.14
N SER A 88 -3.61 4.13 22.73
CA SER A 88 -2.93 2.86 22.41
C SER A 88 -3.16 2.48 20.95
N TRP A 89 -4.38 2.67 20.45
CA TRP A 89 -4.75 2.43 19.06
C TRP A 89 -3.95 3.30 18.08
N LEU A 90 -3.76 4.60 18.38
CA LEU A 90 -2.91 5.47 17.58
C LEU A 90 -1.44 5.00 17.55
N PHE A 91 -0.89 4.59 18.69
CA PHE A 91 0.48 4.06 18.73
C PHE A 91 0.63 2.75 17.95
N MET A 92 -0.40 1.88 17.95
CA MET A 92 -0.39 0.67 17.11
C MET A 92 -0.29 0.99 15.61
N PHE A 93 -0.93 2.07 15.12
CA PHE A 93 -0.74 2.51 13.73
C PHE A 93 0.69 2.97 13.44
N ILE A 94 1.30 3.72 14.36
CA ILE A 94 2.68 4.19 14.20
C ILE A 94 3.62 2.98 14.14
N CYS A 95 3.47 2.02 15.06
CA CYS A 95 4.29 0.80 15.06
C CYS A 95 4.06 -0.07 13.82
N ALA A 96 2.84 -0.14 13.28
CA ALA A 96 2.54 -0.90 12.07
C ALA A 96 3.05 -0.21 10.78
N GLY A 97 3.10 1.13 10.76
CA GLY A 97 3.48 1.91 9.58
C GLY A 97 4.98 2.21 9.43
N LEU A 98 5.76 2.11 10.50
CA LEU A 98 7.20 2.37 10.48
C LEU A 98 7.99 1.13 10.04
N GLY A 99 8.35 1.08 8.76
CA GLY A 99 9.25 0.06 8.20
C GLY A 99 10.59 0.62 7.73
N SER A 100 11.53 -0.26 7.38
CA SER A 100 12.84 0.13 6.82
C SER A 100 12.73 0.97 5.54
N SER A 101 11.71 0.68 4.71
CA SER A 101 11.41 1.46 3.51
C SER A 101 11.03 2.92 3.84
N THR A 102 10.24 3.13 4.89
CA THR A 102 9.83 4.48 5.34
C THR A 102 11.03 5.30 5.79
N LEU A 103 12.02 4.68 6.45
CA LEU A 103 13.27 5.36 6.84
C LEU A 103 14.13 5.73 5.63
N TYR A 104 14.24 4.83 4.65
CA TYR A 104 15.01 5.08 3.43
C TYR A 104 14.41 6.21 2.60
N TRP A 105 13.12 6.09 2.23
CA TRP A 105 12.44 7.07 1.39
C TRP A 105 12.15 8.36 2.15
N GLY A 106 11.91 8.32 3.46
CA GLY A 106 11.72 9.51 4.28
C GLY A 106 12.89 10.49 4.23
N VAL A 107 14.11 10.00 3.96
CA VAL A 107 15.32 10.85 3.80
C VAL A 107 15.64 11.13 2.34
N ALA A 108 15.42 10.18 1.42
CA ALA A 108 15.91 10.27 0.05
C ALA A 108 14.90 10.83 -0.96
N GLU A 109 13.60 10.69 -0.71
CA GLU A 109 12.56 10.86 -1.72
C GLU A 109 12.45 12.31 -2.23
N TRP A 110 12.60 13.30 -1.36
CA TRP A 110 12.58 14.71 -1.77
C TRP A 110 13.70 15.01 -2.78
N ALA A 111 14.89 14.43 -2.59
CA ALA A 111 16.03 14.63 -3.47
C ALA A 111 15.80 13.97 -4.84
N TYR A 112 15.07 12.85 -4.85
CA TYR A 112 14.60 12.22 -6.08
C TYR A 112 13.64 13.15 -6.84
N TYR A 113 12.61 13.70 -6.20
CA TYR A 113 11.67 14.61 -6.87
C TYR A 113 12.28 15.96 -7.26
N TYR A 114 13.33 16.42 -6.59
CA TYR A 114 14.09 17.58 -7.01
C TYR A 114 14.86 17.34 -8.32
N GLN A 115 15.38 16.13 -8.51
CA GLN A 115 16.17 15.75 -9.69
C GLN A 115 15.32 15.29 -10.87
N THR A 116 14.22 14.59 -10.61
CA THR A 116 13.30 14.06 -11.63
C THR A 116 11.87 14.51 -11.34
N PRO A 117 11.60 15.83 -11.36
CA PRO A 117 10.26 16.33 -11.07
C PRO A 117 9.28 15.94 -12.18
N GLY A 118 8.05 15.64 -11.79
CA GLY A 118 6.94 15.43 -12.72
C GLY A 118 6.38 16.73 -13.31
N LEU A 119 5.24 16.64 -14.00
CA LEU A 119 4.43 17.79 -14.42
C LEU A 119 5.15 18.81 -15.31
N ASN A 120 6.12 18.37 -16.11
CA ASN A 120 6.95 19.23 -16.97
C ASN A 120 7.70 20.35 -16.20
N ILE A 121 8.01 20.14 -14.93
CA ILE A 121 8.84 21.06 -14.14
C ILE A 121 10.32 20.84 -14.50
N ALA A 122 11.11 21.90 -14.58
CA ALA A 122 12.54 21.79 -14.84
C ALA A 122 13.28 21.16 -13.63
N PRO A 123 14.10 20.12 -13.83
CA PRO A 123 14.97 19.56 -12.80
C PRO A 123 15.81 20.62 -12.09
N GLN A 124 16.09 20.40 -10.81
CA GLN A 124 16.98 21.22 -9.99
C GLN A 124 16.59 22.73 -9.89
N SER A 125 15.37 23.08 -10.28
CA SER A 125 14.86 24.46 -10.20
C SER A 125 14.27 24.78 -8.81
N PRO A 126 14.09 26.07 -8.45
CA PRO A 126 13.36 26.44 -7.25
C PRO A 126 11.96 25.82 -7.17
N LYS A 127 11.28 25.70 -8.33
CA LYS A 127 9.96 25.07 -8.43
C LYS A 127 10.01 23.55 -8.18
N ALA A 128 11.07 22.86 -8.64
CA ALA A 128 11.24 21.44 -8.35
C ALA A 128 11.43 21.18 -6.84
N LEU A 129 12.18 22.06 -6.16
CA LEU A 129 12.37 21.98 -4.71
C LEU A 129 11.06 22.28 -3.95
N GLU A 130 10.31 23.27 -4.40
CA GLU A 130 8.99 23.59 -3.82
C GLU A 130 8.02 22.41 -3.92
N TYR A 131 8.01 21.70 -5.06
CA TYR A 131 7.11 20.57 -5.30
C TYR A 131 7.62 19.24 -4.76
N SER A 132 8.90 19.10 -4.42
CA SER A 132 9.45 17.83 -3.96
C SER A 132 8.81 17.36 -2.65
N ILE A 133 8.52 18.29 -1.74
CA ILE A 133 7.93 17.97 -0.43
C ILE A 133 6.42 17.64 -0.53
N PRO A 134 5.58 18.42 -1.25
CA PRO A 134 4.20 18.04 -1.53
C PRO A 134 4.05 16.67 -2.22
N TYR A 135 4.97 16.30 -3.12
CA TYR A 135 4.97 14.97 -3.74
C TYR A 135 5.16 13.85 -2.71
N SER A 136 6.08 14.02 -1.75
CA SER A 136 6.23 13.08 -0.64
C SER A 136 4.96 12.98 0.20
N PHE A 137 4.32 14.10 0.54
CA PHE A 137 3.04 14.07 1.26
C PHE A 137 1.92 13.44 0.44
N PHE A 138 1.93 13.58 -0.89
CA PHE A 138 0.98 12.89 -1.73
C PHE A 138 1.14 11.37 -1.64
N HIS A 139 2.37 10.84 -1.71
CA HIS A 139 2.60 9.39 -1.66
C HIS A 139 2.49 8.76 -0.27
N TRP A 140 2.81 9.48 0.79
CA TRP A 140 2.79 8.96 2.17
C TRP A 140 1.62 9.47 3.02
N GLY A 141 0.80 10.35 2.46
CA GLY A 141 -0.36 10.94 3.10
C GLY A 141 -1.68 10.27 2.73
N VAL A 142 -2.74 11.07 2.66
CA VAL A 142 -4.13 10.58 2.58
C VAL A 142 -4.41 9.63 1.41
N SER A 143 -3.66 9.75 0.31
CA SER A 143 -3.86 8.90 -0.87
C SER A 143 -3.52 7.43 -0.56
N ALA A 144 -2.38 7.16 0.06
CA ALA A 144 -1.96 5.81 0.44
C ALA A 144 -2.87 5.26 1.55
N TRP A 145 -3.13 6.06 2.59
CA TRP A 145 -3.96 5.63 3.73
C TRP A 145 -5.41 5.34 3.35
N ALA A 146 -5.97 6.01 2.32
CA ALA A 146 -7.29 5.69 1.82
C ALA A 146 -7.38 4.26 1.28
N THR A 147 -6.35 3.79 0.56
CA THR A 147 -6.35 2.41 0.02
C THR A 147 -6.30 1.36 1.13
N TYR A 148 -5.50 1.57 2.18
CA TYR A 148 -5.45 0.71 3.35
C TYR A 148 -6.75 0.74 4.15
N THR A 149 -7.35 1.91 4.29
CA THR A 149 -8.63 2.07 4.98
C THR A 149 -9.72 1.25 4.28
N LEU A 150 -9.79 1.32 2.95
CA LEU A 150 -10.80 0.58 2.19
C LEU A 150 -10.67 -0.94 2.39
N ALA A 151 -9.46 -1.50 2.25
CA ALA A 151 -9.23 -2.93 2.48
C ALA A 151 -9.53 -3.34 3.94
N SER A 152 -9.11 -2.52 4.90
CA SER A 152 -9.32 -2.77 6.33
C SER A 152 -10.80 -2.73 6.70
N LEU A 153 -11.57 -1.79 6.15
CA LEU A 153 -13.02 -1.69 6.39
C LEU A 153 -13.77 -2.92 5.87
N ILE A 154 -13.40 -3.45 4.70
CA ILE A 154 -13.99 -4.67 4.15
C ILE A 154 -13.79 -5.84 5.13
N MET A 155 -12.56 -6.02 5.60
CA MET A 155 -12.21 -7.10 6.53
C MET A 155 -12.89 -6.91 7.88
N ALA A 156 -12.82 -5.71 8.45
CA ALA A 156 -13.42 -5.41 9.75
C ALA A 156 -14.94 -5.57 9.73
N TYR A 157 -15.60 -5.12 8.67
CA TYR A 157 -17.03 -5.30 8.50
C TYR A 157 -17.39 -6.79 8.36
N HIS A 158 -16.62 -7.56 7.60
CA HIS A 158 -16.85 -9.00 7.43
C HIS A 158 -16.76 -9.76 8.76
N PHE A 159 -15.66 -9.58 9.50
CA PHE A 159 -15.41 -10.33 10.74
C PHE A 159 -16.20 -9.81 11.93
N HIS A 160 -16.38 -8.49 12.07
CA HIS A 160 -16.96 -7.91 13.28
C HIS A 160 -18.42 -7.50 13.15
N VAL A 161 -18.93 -7.29 11.92
CA VAL A 161 -20.34 -6.95 11.69
C VAL A 161 -21.11 -8.14 11.10
N ARG A 162 -20.61 -8.74 10.01
CA ARG A 162 -21.27 -9.92 9.41
C ARG A 162 -20.99 -11.23 10.14
N LYS A 163 -19.85 -11.32 10.86
CA LYS A 163 -19.41 -12.51 11.59
C LYS A 163 -19.41 -13.76 10.70
N LYS A 164 -18.95 -13.61 9.45
CA LYS A 164 -18.81 -14.69 8.47
C LYS A 164 -17.35 -15.06 8.23
#